data_AF-A0A0N8RWI0-F1
#
_entry.id   AF-A0A0N8RWI0-F1
#
_cell.length_a   1.000
_cell.length_b   1.000
_cell.length_c   1.000
_cell.angle_alpha   90.00
_cell.angle_beta   90.00
_cell.angle_gamma   90.00
#
_symmetry.space_group_name_H-M   'P 1'
#
loop_
_entity.id
_entity.type
_entity.pdbx_description
1 polymer ?
#
loop_
_entity_poly.entity_id
_entity_poly.type
_entity_poly.pdbx_seq_one_letter_code
_entity_poly.pdbx_strand_id
1 'polypeptide(L)' 'MNTNYFDTTNAHDLVGELDKATELMMALHVGQVGGEQWRNACSRQQIAFREWRQYLYRKADEKPPARLLSIG' A
#
# COMPACT_ATOMS: atom_id res chain seq x y z
N MET A 1 26.14 8.05 -12.82
CA MET A 1 25.80 7.11 -11.74
C MET A 1 24.37 6.64 -11.97
N ASN A 2 24.15 5.35 -12.24
CA ASN A 2 22.85 4.77 -12.53
C ASN A 2 22.01 4.67 -11.26
N THR A 3 20.90 5.40 -11.19
CA THR A 3 19.88 5.25 -10.15
C THR A 3 18.63 4.57 -10.71
N ASN A 4 18.77 3.30 -11.11
CA ASN A 4 17.65 2.37 -11.26
C ASN A 4 17.32 1.77 -9.87
N TYR A 5 16.94 2.62 -8.90
CA TYR A 5 16.52 2.16 -7.59
C TYR A 5 15.03 1.77 -7.67
N PHE A 6 14.80 0.49 -7.93
CA PHE A 6 13.60 -0.27 -7.56
C PHE A 6 12.24 0.33 -7.95
N ASP A 7 11.91 0.26 -9.24
CA ASP A 7 10.53 0.40 -9.73
C ASP A 7 9.70 -0.87 -9.47
N THR A 8 9.70 -1.34 -8.23
CA THR A 8 8.88 -2.48 -7.79
C THR A 8 8.44 -2.24 -6.36
N THR A 9 7.62 -1.21 -6.15
CA THR A 9 6.67 -1.28 -5.04
C THR A 9 5.76 -2.48 -5.33
N ASN A 10 6.05 -3.62 -4.72
CA ASN A 10 5.33 -4.87 -4.97
C ASN A 10 3.95 -4.78 -4.32
N ALA A 11 2.90 -5.11 -5.07
CA ALA A 11 1.52 -5.12 -4.56
C ALA A 11 1.39 -5.91 -3.26
N HIS A 12 2.11 -7.04 -3.18
CA HIS A 12 2.12 -7.91 -2.02
C HIS A 12 2.65 -7.21 -0.76
N ASP A 13 3.71 -6.41 -0.89
CA ASP A 13 4.31 -5.72 0.26
C ASP A 13 3.41 -4.57 0.74
N LEU A 14 2.73 -3.87 -0.18
CA LEU A 14 1.77 -2.83 0.16
C LEU A 14 0.54 -3.38 0.90
N VAL A 15 -0.01 -4.48 0.40
CA VAL A 15 -1.14 -5.16 1.06
C VAL A 15 -0.70 -5.75 2.39
N GLY A 16 0.49 -6.36 2.46
CA GLY A 16 1.03 -6.92 3.71
C GLY A 16 1.24 -5.85 4.80
N GLU A 17 1.71 -4.67 4.45
CA GLU A 17 1.81 -3.56 5.41
C GLU A 17 0.45 -3.01 5.84
N LEU A 18 -0.54 -2.99 4.93
CA LEU A 18 -1.91 -2.60 5.26
C LEU A 18 -2.57 -3.60 6.23
N ASP A 19 -2.42 -4.90 5.97
CA ASP A 19 -2.93 -5.97 6.82
C ASP A 19 -2.28 -5.90 8.20
N LYS A 20 -0.95 -5.80 8.26
CA LYS A 20 -0.21 -5.69 9.53
C LYS A 20 -0.63 -4.49 10.36
N ALA A 21 -0.84 -3.33 9.72
CA ALA A 21 -1.31 -2.14 10.43
C ALA A 21 -2.73 -2.34 10.98
N THR A 22 -3.59 -3.04 10.24
CA THR A 22 -4.95 -3.37 10.65
C THR A 22 -4.96 -4.39 11.80
N GLU A 23 -4.13 -5.43 11.73
CA GLU A 23 -3.92 -6.40 12.81
C GLU A 23 -3.48 -5.71 14.10
N LEU A 24 -2.55 -4.75 14.03
CA LEU A 24 -2.13 -3.97 15.19
C LEU A 24 -3.28 -3.17 15.80
N MET A 25 -4.21 -2.66 15.00
CA MET A 25 -5.41 -2.00 15.54
C MET A 25 -6.35 -3.00 16.21
N MET A 26 -6.53 -4.19 15.64
CA MET A 26 -7.42 -5.25 16.15
C MET A 26 -6.86 -5.96 17.39
N ALA A 27 -5.54 -6.03 17.53
CA ALA A 27 -4.87 -6.64 18.68
C ALA A 27 -4.96 -5.78 19.96
N LEU A 28 -5.31 -4.50 19.83
CA LEU A 28 -5.46 -3.61 20.97
C LEU A 28 -6.75 -3.92 21.74
N HIS A 29 -6.65 -3.95 23.06
CA HIS A 29 -7.82 -4.08 23.91
C HIS A 29 -8.74 -2.87 23.73
N VAL A 30 -10.07 -3.05 23.82
CA VAL A 30 -11.05 -1.97 23.59
C VAL A 30 -10.81 -0.75 24.48
N GLY A 31 -10.33 -0.95 25.71
CA GLY A 31 -9.97 0.14 26.63
C GLY A 31 -8.74 0.97 26.21
N GLN A 32 -8.01 0.55 25.19
CA GLN A 32 -6.84 1.24 24.62
C GLN A 32 -7.17 1.98 23.32
N VAL A 33 -8.40 1.85 22.82
CA VAL A 33 -8.89 2.59 21.64
C VAL A 33 -8.85 4.10 21.95
N GLY A 34 -8.33 4.89 21.00
CA GLY A 34 -8.08 6.32 21.20
C GLY A 34 -6.78 6.65 21.95
N GLY A 35 -6.16 5.65 22.58
CA GLY A 35 -4.84 5.75 23.20
C GLY A 35 -3.72 5.97 22.18
N GLU A 36 -2.51 6.20 22.66
CA GLU A 36 -1.34 6.47 21.82
C GLU A 36 -1.04 5.32 20.85
N GLN A 37 -1.05 4.08 21.34
CA GLN A 37 -0.81 2.90 20.51
C GLN A 37 -1.85 2.74 19.40
N TRP A 38 -3.12 3.01 19.71
CA TRP A 38 -4.20 2.98 18.73
C TRP A 38 -4.02 4.08 17.67
N ARG A 39 -3.67 5.30 18.08
CA ARG A 39 -3.41 6.40 17.14
C ARG A 39 -2.21 6.11 16.24
N ASN A 40 -1.16 5.50 16.77
CA ASN A 40 0.02 5.10 15.99
C ASN A 40 -0.32 4.00 14.97
N ALA A 41 -1.06 2.96 15.38
CA ALA A 41 -1.53 1.91 14.48
C ALA A 41 -2.47 2.46 13.40
N CYS A 42 -3.40 3.35 13.77
CA CYS A 42 -4.31 4.01 12.85
C CYS A 42 -3.57 4.91 11.84
N SER A 43 -2.60 5.70 12.29
CA SER A 43 -1.75 6.51 11.39
C SER A 43 -1.00 5.63 10.40
N ARG A 44 -0.42 4.52 10.86
CA ARG A 44 0.26 3.54 10.00
C ARG A 44 -0.69 2.92 8.97
N GLN A 45 -1.90 2.55 9.39
CA GLN A 45 -2.92 1.98 8.52
C GLN A 45 -3.36 2.97 7.44
N GLN A 46 -3.56 4.24 7.79
CA GLN A 46 -3.92 5.30 6.83
C GLN A 46 -2.82 5.54 5.80
N ILE A 47 -1.56 5.54 6.23
CA ILE A 47 -0.41 5.66 5.33
C ILE A 47 -0.36 4.45 4.38
N ALA A 48 -0.40 3.23 4.91
CA ALA A 48 -0.37 2.01 4.09
C ALA A 48 -1.51 1.97 3.07
N PHE A 49 -2.72 2.37 3.47
CA PHE A 49 -3.87 2.45 2.58
C PHE A 49 -3.65 3.48 1.46
N ARG A 50 -3.08 4.65 1.77
CA ARG A 50 -2.79 5.67 0.75
C ARG A 50 -1.78 5.17 -0.27
N GLU A 51 -0.69 4.54 0.18
CA GLU A 51 0.33 3.99 -0.72
C GLU A 51 -0.24 2.88 -1.61
N TRP A 52 -1.05 1.97 -1.04
CA TRP A 52 -1.77 0.96 -1.81
C TRP A 52 -2.71 1.57 -2.85
N ARG A 53 -3.50 2.58 -2.46
CA ARG A 53 -4.40 3.27 -3.39
C ARG A 53 -3.64 3.96 -4.53
N GLN A 54 -2.51 4.60 -4.23
CA GLN A 54 -1.67 5.22 -5.26
C GLN A 54 -1.10 4.19 -6.23
N TYR A 55 -0.67 3.03 -5.72
CA TYR A 55 -0.24 1.91 -6.56
C TYR A 55 -1.34 1.46 -7.51
N LEU A 56 -2.57 1.27 -7.01
CA LEU A 56 -3.72 0.90 -7.84
C LEU A 56 -4.00 1.91 -8.95
N TYR A 57 -3.94 3.21 -8.66
CA TYR A 57 -4.10 4.23 -9.70
C TYR A 57 -3.01 4.18 -10.76
N ARG A 58 -1.73 4.02 -10.36
CA ARG A 58 -0.63 3.86 -11.31
C ARG A 58 -0.85 2.63 -12.21
N LYS A 59 -1.29 1.51 -11.63
CA LYS A 59 -1.61 0.29 -12.39
C LYS A 59 -2.81 0.44 -13.32
N ALA A 60 -3.80 1.26 -12.95
CA ALA A 60 -4.93 1.55 -13.83
C ALA A 60 -4.53 2.46 -15.02
N ASP A 61 -3.59 3.37 -14.81
CA ASP A 61 -3.08 4.29 -15.84
C ASP A 61 -2.00 3.67 -16.74
N GLU A 62 -1.44 2.50 -16.37
CA GLU A 62 -0.51 1.75 -17.21
C GLU A 62 -1.20 1.35 -18.52
N LYS A 63 -0.86 2.05 -19.63
CA LYS A 63 -1.32 1.68 -20.97
C LYS A 63 -0.95 0.23 -21.26
N PRO A 64 -1.84 -0.56 -21.88
CA PRO A 64 -1.51 -1.91 -22.26
C PRO A 64 -0.24 -1.91 -23.13
N PRO A 65 0.64 -2.92 -22.96
CA PRO A 65 1.91 -2.95 -23.67
C PRO A 65 1.66 -2.87 -25.18
N ALA A 66 2.43 -2.02 -25.88
CA ALA A 66 2.27 -1.71 -27.31
C ALA A 66 2.24 -2.95 -28.23
N ARG A 67 2.73 -4.09 -27.75
CA ARG A 67 2.64 -5.41 -28.40
C ARG A 67 1.19 -5.90 -28.62
N LEU A 68 0.23 -5.37 -27.85
CA LEU A 68 -1.21 -5.60 -28.03
C LEU A 68 -1.85 -4.60 -29.01
N LEU A 69 -1.15 -3.53 -29.38
CA LEU A 69 -1.63 -2.49 -30.30
C LEU A 69 -1.14 -2.73 -31.74
N SER A 70 -0.27 -3.70 -31.96
CA SER A 70 0.18 -4.15 -33.29
C SER A 70 -0.59 -5.41 -33.72
N ILE A 71 -1.88 -5.23 -34.05
CA ILE A 71 -2.60 -6.14 -34.95
C ILE A 71 -2.91 -5.31 -36.18
N GLY A 72 -2.08 -5.45 -37.21
CA GLY A 72 -2.16 -4.69 -38.46
C GLY A 72 -0.91 -4.89 -39.29
#